data_AF-A0A656JVP1-F1
#
_entry.id   AF-A0A656JVP1-F1
#
_cell.length_a   1.000
_cell.length_b   1.000
_cell.length_c   1.000
_cell.angle_alpha   90.00
_cell.angle_beta   90.00
_cell.angle_gamma   90.00
#
_symmetry.space_group_name_H-M   'P 1'
#
loop_
_entity.id
_entity.type
_entity.pdbx_description
1 polymer ?
#
loop_
_entity_poly.entity_id
_entity_poly.type
_entity_poly.pdbx_seq_one_letter_code
_entity_poly.pdbx_strand_id
1 'polypeptide(L)'
;MRKRPTADNKFSITTRAGSWDQYRVDLDGSGKLNDSGTVRGRMVAAYDDSGSYLDGRDSRTPLLYGIVEADVSDDTTLTMSLRRQEQVINGYSIYGLPRYSNG
;
A
#
# COMPACT_ATOMS: atom_id res chain seq x y z
N MET A 1 -16.59 3.18 2.90
CA MET A 1 -16.71 4.10 1.74
C MET A 1 -15.49 3.92 0.83
N ARG A 2 -15.66 3.53 -0.44
CA ARG A 2 -14.56 3.26 -1.39
C ARG A 2 -14.21 4.55 -2.16
N LYS A 3 -12.92 4.91 -2.23
CA LYS A 3 -12.45 6.09 -3.00
C LYS A 3 -12.73 5.89 -4.50
N ARG A 4 -13.32 6.90 -5.15
CA ARG A 4 -13.53 6.97 -6.61
C ARG A 4 -12.39 7.76 -7.28
N PRO A 5 -11.95 7.38 -8.49
CA PRO A 5 -10.94 8.14 -9.24
C PRO A 5 -11.52 9.47 -9.72
N THR A 6 -10.66 10.47 -9.81
CA THR A 6 -10.94 11.81 -10.34
C THR A 6 -9.94 12.06 -11.46
N ALA A 7 -10.34 12.83 -12.46
CA ALA A 7 -9.59 13.07 -13.69
C ALA A 7 -8.25 13.81 -13.51
N ASP A 8 -8.00 14.40 -12.34
CA ASP A 8 -6.75 15.09 -12.04
C ASP A 8 -5.67 14.14 -11.53
N ASN A 9 -4.43 14.44 -11.90
CA ASN A 9 -3.26 13.83 -11.30
C ASN A 9 -3.30 14.09 -9.79
N LYS A 10 -3.72 13.09 -9.02
CA LYS A 10 -3.80 13.15 -7.57
C LYS A 10 -2.60 12.45 -6.99
N PHE A 11 -1.78 13.23 -6.31
CA PHE A 11 -0.71 12.70 -5.49
C PHE A 11 -1.02 13.07 -4.04
N SER A 12 -1.06 12.06 -3.18
CA SER A 12 -1.25 12.24 -1.75
C SER A 12 -0.15 11.51 -1.00
N ILE A 13 0.47 12.24 -0.09
CA ILE A 13 1.39 11.70 0.91
C ILE A 13 0.69 11.81 2.25
N THR A 14 0.65 10.71 3.00
CA THR A 14 0.15 10.70 4.38
C THR A 14 1.25 10.14 5.26
N THR A 15 1.71 10.92 6.23
CA THR A 15 2.60 10.46 7.28
C THR A 15 1.83 10.39 8.59
N ARG A 16 2.12 9.37 9.41
CA ARG A 16 1.57 9.23 10.76
C ARG A 16 2.73 8.93 11.71
N ALA A 17 2.72 9.59 12.86
CA ALA A 17 3.56 9.27 14.00
C ALA A 17 2.64 9.10 15.21
N GLY A 18 2.84 8.04 16.00
CA GLY A 18 1.96 7.69 17.11
C GLY A 18 2.74 7.17 18.32
N SER A 19 2.00 6.85 19.38
CA SER A 19 2.54 6.22 20.59
C SER A 19 3.25 4.89 20.26
N TRP A 20 4.23 4.49 21.09
CA TRP A 20 5.05 3.29 20.92
C TRP A 20 5.92 3.30 19.65
N ASP A 21 6.49 4.46 19.33
CA ASP A 21 7.40 4.64 18.18
C ASP A 21 6.79 4.14 16.86
N GLN A 22 5.48 4.35 16.67
CA GLN A 22 4.80 3.99 15.42
C GLN A 22 4.98 5.09 14.38
N TYR A 23 5.55 4.73 13.23
CA TYR A 23 5.77 5.59 12.07
C TYR A 23 5.19 4.93 10.82
N ARG A 24 4.26 5.63 10.17
CA ARG A 24 3.68 5.19 8.90
C ARG A 24 3.81 6.24 7.84
N VAL A 25 4.19 5.81 6.64
CA VAL A 25 4.22 6.64 5.43
C VAL A 25 3.39 5.95 4.35
N ASP A 26 2.34 6.60 3.89
CA ASP A 26 1.55 6.19 2.74
C ASP A 26 1.78 7.19 1.59
N LEU A 27 2.12 6.67 0.42
CA LEU A 27 2.25 7.38 -0.85
C LEU A 27 1.19 6.84 -1.80
N ASP A 28 0.38 7.72 -2.39
CA ASP A 28 -0.67 7.35 -3.33
C ASP A 28 -0.70 8.36 -4.47
N GLY A 29 -0.37 7.89 -5.67
CA GLY A 29 -0.37 8.68 -6.89
C GLY A 29 -1.31 8.07 -7.92
N SER A 30 -2.21 8.86 -8.50
CA SER A 30 -3.07 8.47 -9.62
C SER A 30 -3.09 9.54 -10.69
N GLY A 31 -3.18 9.15 -11.95
CA GLY A 31 -3.19 10.11 -13.06
C GLY A 31 -3.38 9.46 -14.42
N LYS A 32 -3.42 10.30 -15.45
CA LYS A 32 -3.40 9.86 -16.86
C LYS A 32 -1.96 9.51 -17.28
N LEU A 33 -1.81 8.41 -18.01
CA LEU A 33 -0.53 7.93 -18.54
C LEU A 33 -0.34 8.32 -20.01
N ASN A 34 -1.36 8.89 -20.65
CA ASN A 34 -1.30 9.44 -22.00
C ASN A 34 -2.07 10.77 -22.12
N ASP A 35 -1.81 11.52 -23.19
CA ASP A 35 -2.41 12.85 -23.40
C ASP A 35 -3.92 12.80 -23.52
N SER A 36 -4.44 11.78 -24.23
CA SER A 36 -5.87 11.53 -24.43
C SER A 36 -6.60 11.05 -23.18
N GLY A 37 -5.90 10.65 -22.12
CA GLY A 37 -6.50 10.19 -20.87
C GLY A 37 -7.16 8.81 -20.93
N THR A 38 -7.06 8.10 -22.06
CA THR A 38 -7.62 6.75 -22.23
C THR A 38 -6.84 5.69 -21.45
N VAL A 39 -5.60 5.97 -21.06
CA VAL A 39 -4.81 5.12 -20.17
C VAL A 39 -4.60 5.85 -18.86
N ARG A 40 -5.04 5.24 -17.76
CA ARG A 40 -5.00 5.78 -16.41
C ARG A 40 -4.27 4.81 -15.50
N GLY A 41 -3.51 5.34 -14.56
CA GLY A 41 -2.75 4.53 -13.60
C GLY A 41 -2.91 5.05 -12.18
N ARG A 42 -2.80 4.16 -11.21
CA ARG A 42 -2.64 4.51 -9.80
C ARG A 42 -1.65 3.56 -9.14
N MET A 43 -0.74 4.14 -8.37
CA MET A 43 0.23 3.42 -7.55
C MET A 43 0.08 3.87 -6.10
N VAL A 44 0.07 2.91 -5.19
CA VAL A 44 0.06 3.13 -3.75
C VAL A 44 1.23 2.37 -3.14
N ALA A 45 2.11 3.06 -2.44
CA ALA A 45 3.16 2.46 -1.65
C ALA A 45 2.96 2.87 -0.20
N ALA A 46 2.94 1.93 0.72
CA ALA A 46 2.85 2.21 2.15
C ALA A 46 3.93 1.47 2.89
N TYR A 47 4.47 2.14 3.90
CA TYR A 47 5.48 1.61 4.78
C TYR A 47 5.04 1.93 6.21
N ASP A 48 4.76 0.89 6.95
CA ASP A 48 4.34 0.99 8.34
C ASP A 48 5.41 0.33 9.22
N ASP A 49 5.92 1.09 10.16
CA ASP A 49 6.85 0.67 11.21
C ASP A 49 6.17 0.93 12.54
N SER A 50 5.95 -0.10 13.33
CA SER A 50 5.20 0.02 14.57
C SER A 50 5.88 -0.80 15.66
N GLY A 51 6.27 -0.11 16.72
CA GLY A 51 6.59 -0.76 17.99
C GLY A 51 5.32 -1.32 18.63
N SER A 52 5.49 -2.30 19.52
CA SER A 52 4.40 -2.92 20.26
C SER A 52 4.51 -2.61 21.76
N TYR A 53 3.38 -2.67 22.46
CA TYR A 53 3.31 -2.65 23.92
C TYR A 53 4.04 -3.84 24.58
N LEU A 54 4.30 -4.90 23.82
CA LEU A 54 5.09 -6.06 24.25
C LEU A 54 6.56 -5.82 23.89
N ASP A 55 7.41 -5.79 24.92
CA ASP A 55 8.87 -5.62 24.79
C ASP A 55 9.45 -6.63 23.78
N GLY A 56 10.19 -6.14 22.78
CA GLY A 56 10.82 -6.96 21.73
C GLY A 56 9.92 -7.39 20.57
N ARG A 57 8.77 -6.74 20.36
CA ARG A 57 7.85 -7.04 19.26
C ARG A 57 7.66 -5.86 18.31
N ASP A 58 8.32 -5.90 17.16
CA ASP A 58 8.21 -4.87 16.13
C ASP A 58 7.47 -5.41 14.92
N SER A 59 6.58 -4.62 14.33
CA SER A 59 5.85 -4.99 13.12
C SER A 59 6.13 -4.01 12.00
N ARG A 60 6.66 -4.54 10.90
CA ARG A 60 6.99 -3.80 9.69
C ARG A 60 6.15 -4.33 8.54
N THR A 61 5.34 -3.47 7.94
CA THR A 61 4.38 -3.86 6.90
C THR A 61 4.57 -3.03 5.63
N PRO A 62 5.52 -3.40 4.75
CA PRO A 62 5.59 -2.82 3.43
C PRO A 62 4.41 -3.29 2.55
N LEU A 63 3.73 -2.34 1.93
CA LEU A 63 2.66 -2.57 0.97
C LEU A 63 2.99 -1.83 -0.32
N LEU A 64 2.88 -2.54 -1.44
CA LEU A 64 2.95 -1.98 -2.78
C LEU A 64 1.72 -2.41 -3.56
N TYR A 65 1.04 -1.45 -4.18
CA TYR A 65 -0.14 -1.66 -4.99
C TYR A 65 -0.06 -0.81 -6.24
N GLY A 66 -0.43 -1.39 -7.38
CA GLY A 66 -0.51 -0.71 -8.66
C GLY A 66 -1.74 -1.15 -9.41
N ILE A 67 -2.38 -0.23 -10.12
CA ILE A 67 -3.51 -0.49 -11.01
C ILE A 67 -3.37 0.37 -12.25
N VAL A 68 -3.69 -0.21 -13.40
CA VAL A 68 -3.72 0.46 -14.69
C VAL A 68 -5.07 0.14 -15.33
N GLU A 69 -5.72 1.17 -15.86
CA GLU A 69 -6.97 1.12 -16.59
C GLU A 69 -6.71 1.65 -18.00
N ALA A 70 -7.17 0.94 -19.01
CA ALA A 70 -7.03 1.32 -20.41
C ALA A 70 -8.38 1.20 -21.12
N ASP A 71 -8.84 2.30 -21.69
CA ASP A 71 -10.06 2.35 -22.50
C ASP A 71 -9.71 1.90 -23.92
N VAL A 72 -10.14 0.68 -24.27
CA VAL A 72 -9.88 0.03 -25.56
C VAL A 72 -10.89 0.48 -26.61
N SER A 73 -12.10 0.81 -26.18
CA SER A 73 -13.14 1.49 -26.97
C SER A 73 -13.93 2.44 -26.07
N ASP A 74 -14.82 3.23 -26.64
CA ASP A 74 -15.69 4.17 -25.88
C ASP A 74 -16.54 3.45 -24.81
N ASP A 75 -16.79 2.14 -24.99
CA ASP A 75 -17.61 1.31 -24.11
C ASP A 75 -16.83 0.16 -23.42
N THR A 76 -15.51 0.03 -23.66
CA THR A 76 -14.70 -1.08 -23.11
C THR A 76 -13.47 -0.57 -22.39
N THR A 77 -13.42 -0.81 -21.08
CA THR A 77 -12.26 -0.54 -20.24
C THR A 77 -11.64 -1.85 -19.76
N LEU A 78 -10.33 -2.00 -19.99
CA LEU A 78 -9.52 -3.07 -19.43
C LEU A 78 -8.84 -2.58 -18.15
N THR A 79 -8.94 -3.35 -17.07
CA THR A 79 -8.32 -3.03 -15.79
C THR A 79 -7.36 -4.14 -15.37
N MET A 80 -6.13 -3.76 -15.03
CA MET A 80 -5.12 -4.68 -14.50
C MET A 80 -4.55 -4.12 -13.20
N SER A 81 -4.47 -4.93 -12.15
CA SER A 81 -3.91 -4.50 -10.87
C SER A 81 -3.00 -5.56 -10.25
N LEU A 82 -2.00 -5.09 -9.52
CA LEU A 82 -1.03 -5.90 -8.79
C LEU A 82 -0.94 -5.38 -7.35
N ARG A 83 -0.97 -6.28 -6.38
CA ARG A 83 -0.73 -5.96 -4.97
C ARG A 83 0.31 -6.90 -4.39
N ARG A 84 1.25 -6.35 -3.64
CA ARG A 84 2.21 -7.08 -2.82
C ARG A 84 2.21 -6.46 -1.43
N GLN A 85 1.81 -7.24 -0.45
CA GLN A 85 1.83 -6.85 0.94
C GLN A 85 2.62 -7.90 1.70
N GLU A 86 3.62 -7.45 2.45
CA GLU A 86 4.39 -8.30 3.32
C GLU A 86 4.26 -7.76 4.73
N GLN A 87 4.12 -8.66 5.69
CA GLN A 87 3.98 -8.31 7.10
C GLN A 87 5.04 -9.08 7.87
N VAL A 88 6.07 -8.36 8.29
CA VAL A 88 7.15 -8.89 9.11
C VAL A 88 6.84 -8.51 10.55
N ILE A 89 6.57 -9.51 11.37
CA ILE A 89 6.38 -9.32 12.81
C ILE A 89 7.56 -10.00 13.48
N ASN A 90 8.43 -9.22 14.11
CA ASN A 90 9.46 -9.73 14.99
C ASN A 90 8.84 -9.97 16.38
N GLY A 91 9.16 -11.09 17.02
CA GLY A 91 8.67 -11.48 18.35
C GLY A 91 7.54 -12.53 18.34
N TYR A 92 7.18 -13.02 19.53
CA TYR A 92 6.31 -14.21 19.71
C TYR A 92 4.92 -14.00 19.14
N SER A 93 4.54 -14.77 18.11
CA SER A 93 3.18 -14.86 17.57
C SER A 93 2.14 -15.10 18.68
N ILE A 94 0.99 -14.42 18.63
CA ILE A 94 -0.16 -14.66 19.53
C ILE A 94 -0.77 -16.06 19.33
N TYR A 95 -0.27 -16.83 18.37
CA TYR A 95 -0.61 -18.23 18.13
C TYR A 95 0.46 -19.23 18.64
N GLY A 96 1.39 -18.81 19.49
CA GLY A 96 2.30 -19.73 20.18
C GLY A 96 3.29 -20.49 19.30
N LEU A 97 3.41 -20.14 18.02
CA LEU A 97 4.41 -20.74 17.12
C LEU A 97 5.60 -19.79 16.94
N PRO A 98 6.83 -20.22 17.27
CA PRO A 98 8.03 -19.48 16.95
C PRO A 98 8.18 -19.38 15.43
N ARG A 99 8.36 -18.19 14.89
CA ARG A 99 8.90 -18.00 13.54
C ARG A 99 10.32 -17.45 13.66
N TYR A 100 11.24 -18.32 14.07
CA TYR A 100 12.64 -18.16 13.73
C TYR A 100 12.88 -18.85 12.39
N SER A 101 13.50 -18.16 11.44
CA SER A 101 14.14 -18.79 10.28
C SER A 101 15.65 -18.74 10.45
N ASN A 102 16.15 -19.33 11.53
CA ASN A 102 17.51 -19.82 11.65
C ASN A 102 17.61 -20.87 12.76
N GLY A 103 17.22 -22.11 12.42
CA GLY A 103 17.49 -23.32 13.21
C GLY A 103 16.28 -23.83 13.98
#